data_AF-K2R176-F1
#
_entry.id   AF-K2R176-F1
#
_cell.length_a   1.000
_cell.length_b   1.000
_cell.length_c   1.000
_cell.angle_alpha   90.00
_cell.angle_beta   90.00
_cell.angle_gamma   90.00
#
_symmetry.space_group_name_H-M   'P 1'
#
loop_
_entity.id
_entity.type
_entity.pdbx_description
1 polymer ?
#
loop_
_entity_poly.entity_id
_entity_poly.type
_entity_poly.pdbx_seq_one_letter_code
_entity_poly.pdbx_strand_id
1 'polypeptide(L)'
;MDTFRSSRPAVLELAARYKDLVTQLETGKAQSAEDKEEADKILFMEMCEICLWGNATDLSLLTSLTYEDIQKLQGSEARKASEKNIVVNDLGAAYKILLDAKKSGKKDRRVDIVLDNAGFELFVDLILAGYLLSAGLATNVVLHPKSIPWFVSDVLPQDFGALLNALAQPQQFYTSLSDDDKHAGRSPQPLAEKEVEELSFLFQRWSGFHAEGQLTIRPNRFWTEGGSYWRLPKTAPGLYEDLKESELVIFKGDLNYRKLTGDAAWDPTTPFTEAIGPLGPKSGVRVLALRTCKADVVVGLPKGKDEELRQTEGGGADSGCRKWAWSGKWAVVQFSDGKA
;
A
#
# COMPACT_ATOMS: atom_id res chain seq x y z
N MET A 1 -9.95 -11.69 9.51
CA MET A 1 -11.20 -11.04 9.00
C MET A 1 -11.80 -10.05 9.98
N ASP A 2 -11.54 -10.15 11.28
CA ASP A 2 -12.14 -9.25 12.28
C ASP A 2 -11.72 -7.79 12.12
N THR A 3 -10.46 -7.53 11.78
CA THR A 3 -9.96 -6.18 11.48
C THR A 3 -10.64 -5.55 10.26
N PHE A 4 -11.00 -6.35 9.26
CA PHE A 4 -11.79 -5.90 8.10
C PHE A 4 -13.23 -5.58 8.49
N ARG A 5 -13.84 -6.45 9.31
CA ARG A 5 -15.21 -6.24 9.84
C ARG A 5 -15.29 -4.99 10.71
N SER A 6 -14.35 -4.79 11.62
CA SER A 6 -14.33 -3.63 12.54
C SER A 6 -14.09 -2.31 11.81
N SER A 7 -13.44 -2.36 10.64
CA SER A 7 -13.22 -1.21 9.77
C SER A 7 -14.40 -0.93 8.82
N ARG A 8 -15.63 -1.37 9.16
CA ARG A 8 -16.82 -1.24 8.31
C ARG A 8 -17.01 0.18 7.72
N PRO A 9 -16.99 1.28 8.49
CA PRO A 9 -17.24 2.60 7.91
C PRO A 9 -16.23 2.97 6.82
N ALA A 10 -14.95 2.69 7.08
CA ALA A 10 -13.85 2.92 6.15
C ALA A 10 -13.95 2.06 4.88
N VAL A 11 -14.31 0.78 5.02
CA VAL A 11 -14.51 -0.12 3.88
C VAL A 11 -15.62 0.39 2.97
N LEU A 12 -16.75 0.82 3.55
CA LEU A 12 -17.89 1.31 2.80
C LEU A 12 -17.60 2.63 2.09
N GLU A 13 -16.94 3.58 2.78
CA GLU A 13 -16.53 4.84 2.16
C GLU A 13 -15.57 4.61 0.99
N LEU A 14 -14.53 3.78 1.18
CA LEU A 14 -13.58 3.48 0.11
C LEU A 14 -14.22 2.73 -1.05
N ALA A 15 -15.17 1.83 -0.79
CA ALA A 15 -15.91 1.12 -1.83
C ALA A 15 -16.71 2.08 -2.72
N ALA A 16 -17.47 2.99 -2.10
CA ALA A 16 -18.23 4.02 -2.81
C ALA A 16 -17.33 4.88 -3.70
N ARG A 17 -16.26 5.41 -3.11
CA ARG A 17 -15.34 6.31 -3.80
C ARG A 17 -14.54 5.62 -4.91
N TYR A 18 -14.12 4.37 -4.69
CA TYR A 18 -13.45 3.57 -5.72
C TYR A 18 -14.37 3.33 -6.92
N LYS A 19 -15.66 3.01 -6.69
CA LYS A 19 -16.64 2.86 -7.77
C LYS A 19 -16.78 4.14 -8.59
N ASP A 20 -16.92 5.29 -7.92
CA ASP A 20 -17.02 6.58 -8.58
C ASP A 20 -15.77 6.90 -9.41
N LEU A 21 -14.59 6.71 -8.83
CA LEU A 21 -13.31 6.93 -9.52
C LEU A 21 -13.18 6.07 -10.77
N VAL A 22 -13.40 4.75 -10.66
CA VAL A 22 -13.27 3.83 -11.80
C VAL A 22 -14.26 4.19 -12.90
N THR A 23 -15.48 4.56 -12.53
CA THR A 23 -16.50 5.03 -13.49
C THR A 23 -16.05 6.31 -14.20
N GLN A 24 -15.40 7.24 -13.49
CA GLN A 24 -14.84 8.47 -14.10
C GLN A 24 -13.69 8.16 -15.06
N LEU A 25 -12.79 7.25 -14.69
CA LEU A 25 -11.68 6.81 -15.55
C LEU A 25 -12.18 6.19 -16.87
N GLU A 26 -13.28 5.42 -16.81
CA GLU A 26 -13.88 4.78 -17.99
C GLU A 26 -14.69 5.73 -18.87
N THR A 27 -15.43 6.65 -18.25
CA THR A 27 -16.31 7.59 -18.98
C THR A 27 -15.56 8.78 -19.60
N GLY A 28 -14.31 9.01 -19.20
CA GLY A 28 -13.38 9.86 -19.92
C GLY A 28 -13.76 11.35 -20.00
N LYS A 29 -14.32 11.93 -18.93
CA LYS A 29 -14.59 13.38 -18.89
C LYS A 29 -13.29 14.16 -19.17
N ALA A 30 -13.31 14.92 -20.27
CA ALA A 30 -12.14 15.63 -20.80
C ALA A 30 -11.78 16.83 -19.91
N GLN A 31 -10.65 16.72 -19.21
CA GLN A 31 -9.91 17.86 -18.64
C GLN A 31 -8.77 18.26 -19.58
N SER A 32 -8.20 19.45 -19.39
CA SER A 32 -6.98 19.85 -20.09
C SER A 32 -5.85 18.83 -19.80
N ALA A 33 -4.93 18.62 -20.75
CA ALA A 33 -3.93 17.57 -20.62
C ALA A 33 -2.96 17.79 -19.44
N GLU A 34 -2.63 19.06 -19.14
CA GLU A 34 -1.72 19.43 -18.05
C GLU A 34 -2.40 19.29 -16.68
N ASP A 35 -3.64 19.78 -16.53
CA ASP A 35 -4.40 19.64 -15.28
C ASP A 35 -4.67 18.16 -14.96
N LYS A 36 -4.83 17.33 -16.00
CA LYS A 36 -5.04 15.89 -15.86
C LYS A 36 -3.80 15.16 -15.36
N GLU A 37 -2.59 15.47 -15.86
CA GLU A 37 -1.38 14.77 -15.42
C GLU A 37 -1.05 15.06 -13.95
N GLU A 38 -1.22 16.30 -13.50
CA GLU A 38 -1.04 16.62 -12.07
C GLU A 38 -2.15 15.98 -11.21
N ALA A 39 -3.41 15.99 -11.66
CA ALA A 39 -4.48 15.32 -10.93
C ALA A 39 -4.25 13.79 -10.84
N ASP A 40 -3.80 13.15 -11.92
CA ASP A 40 -3.46 11.72 -11.94
C ASP A 40 -2.31 11.40 -10.98
N LYS A 41 -1.32 12.28 -10.87
CA LYS A 41 -0.21 12.16 -9.92
C LYS A 41 -0.71 12.29 -8.48
N ILE A 42 -1.60 13.25 -8.19
CA ILE A 42 -2.18 13.42 -6.85
C ILE A 42 -2.98 12.18 -6.47
N LEU A 43 -3.82 11.68 -7.38
CA LEU A 43 -4.59 10.47 -7.17
C LEU A 43 -3.69 9.26 -6.87
N PHE A 44 -2.57 9.10 -7.59
CA PHE A 44 -1.59 8.05 -7.29
C PHE A 44 -1.02 8.19 -5.88
N MET A 45 -0.67 9.41 -5.47
CA MET A 45 -0.13 9.67 -4.14
C MET A 45 -1.15 9.31 -3.05
N GLU A 46 -2.41 9.74 -3.19
CA GLU A 46 -3.48 9.39 -2.24
C GLU A 46 -3.73 7.89 -2.16
N MET A 47 -3.75 7.18 -3.30
CA MET A 47 -3.90 5.72 -3.32
C MET A 47 -2.75 5.02 -2.58
N CYS A 48 -1.52 5.49 -2.74
CA CYS A 48 -0.38 4.96 -2.01
C CYS A 48 -0.42 5.33 -0.52
N GLU A 49 -0.92 6.51 -0.15
CA GLU A 49 -1.05 6.94 1.25
C GLU A 49 -2.14 6.16 2.01
N ILE A 50 -3.30 5.91 1.39
CA ILE A 50 -4.33 5.01 1.93
C ILE A 50 -3.72 3.62 2.19
N CYS A 51 -2.93 3.13 1.25
CA CYS A 51 -2.22 1.86 1.35
C CYS A 51 -1.12 1.87 2.43
N LEU A 52 -0.40 2.98 2.60
CA LEU A 52 0.66 3.18 3.59
C LEU A 52 0.13 3.18 5.03
N TRP A 53 -0.95 3.93 5.26
CA TRP A 53 -1.52 4.13 6.59
C TRP A 53 -2.52 3.06 6.99
N GLY A 54 -3.19 2.41 6.03
CA GLY A 54 -4.24 1.45 6.32
C GLY A 54 -5.31 2.07 7.22
N ASN A 55 -5.57 1.45 8.38
CA ASN A 55 -6.51 1.98 9.37
C ASN A 55 -5.86 2.84 10.47
N ALA A 56 -4.54 3.11 10.39
CA ALA A 56 -3.82 3.84 11.42
C ALA A 56 -4.07 5.36 11.38
N THR A 57 -4.66 5.87 10.29
CA THR A 57 -5.02 7.28 10.12
C THR A 57 -6.51 7.41 9.85
N ASP A 58 -7.11 8.54 10.25
CA ASP A 58 -8.48 8.88 9.90
C ASP A 58 -8.59 8.98 8.37
N LEU A 59 -9.21 7.98 7.76
CA LEU A 59 -9.34 7.89 6.31
C LEU A 59 -10.11 9.08 5.73
N SER A 60 -10.94 9.77 6.50
CA SER A 60 -11.58 11.01 6.05
C SER A 60 -10.58 12.11 5.67
N LEU A 61 -9.33 12.03 6.16
CA LEU A 61 -8.21 12.90 5.79
C LEU A 61 -7.52 12.48 4.48
N LEU A 62 -7.79 11.27 4.00
CA LEU A 62 -7.10 10.59 2.89
C LEU A 62 -8.03 10.21 1.72
N THR A 63 -9.35 10.35 1.87
CA THR A 63 -10.32 9.71 0.96
C THR A 63 -10.70 10.54 -0.25
N SER A 64 -9.86 11.45 -0.74
CA SER A 64 -10.29 12.34 -1.83
C SER A 64 -10.10 11.76 -3.23
N LEU A 65 -10.70 10.60 -3.45
CA LEU A 65 -10.44 9.76 -4.62
C LEU A 65 -11.11 10.20 -5.94
N THR A 66 -11.87 11.30 -5.97
CA THR A 66 -12.51 11.77 -7.22
C THR A 66 -11.78 12.96 -7.81
N TYR A 67 -11.78 13.11 -9.14
CA TYR A 67 -11.13 14.26 -9.78
C TYR A 67 -11.71 15.60 -9.32
N GLU A 68 -13.02 15.65 -9.07
CA GLU A 68 -13.69 16.86 -8.55
C GLU A 68 -13.24 17.21 -7.14
N ASP A 69 -13.01 16.20 -6.28
CA ASP A 69 -12.49 16.41 -4.93
C ASP A 69 -11.02 16.83 -4.98
N ILE A 70 -10.18 16.15 -5.77
CA ILE A 70 -8.75 16.45 -5.95
C ILE A 70 -8.55 17.90 -6.37
N GLN A 71 -9.36 18.39 -7.32
CA GLN A 71 -9.29 19.78 -7.76
C GLN A 71 -9.62 20.77 -6.63
N LYS A 72 -10.57 20.44 -5.75
CA LYS A 72 -10.90 21.26 -4.58
C LYS A 72 -9.81 21.20 -3.50
N LEU A 73 -9.00 20.14 -3.48
CA LEU A 73 -7.96 19.91 -2.49
C LEU A 73 -6.59 20.45 -2.89
N GLN A 74 -6.41 20.94 -4.12
CA GLN A 74 -5.19 21.63 -4.51
C GLN A 74 -4.94 22.80 -3.54
N GLY A 75 -3.99 22.62 -2.62
CA GLY A 75 -3.63 23.59 -1.57
C GLY A 75 -4.33 23.41 -0.22
N SER A 76 -5.10 22.35 0.01
CA SER A 76 -5.86 22.15 1.25
C SER A 76 -5.00 21.74 2.46
N GLU A 77 -5.50 22.06 3.66
CA GLU A 77 -4.88 21.67 4.93
C GLU A 77 -4.94 20.15 5.19
N ALA A 78 -5.94 19.45 4.64
CA ALA A 78 -6.13 18.01 4.83
C ALA A 78 -4.96 17.19 4.27
N ARG A 79 -4.52 17.50 3.04
CA ARG A 79 -3.37 16.84 2.42
C ARG A 79 -2.07 17.13 3.17
N LYS A 80 -1.84 18.37 3.57
CA LYS A 80 -0.68 18.76 4.39
C LYS A 80 -0.67 18.05 5.74
N ALA A 81 -1.85 17.76 6.32
CA ALA A 81 -1.96 17.05 7.58
C ALA A 81 -1.57 15.56 7.46
N SER A 82 -1.96 14.90 6.36
CA SER A 82 -1.51 13.52 6.05
C SER A 82 0.00 13.46 5.80
N GLU A 83 0.51 14.34 4.94
CA GLU A 83 1.93 14.38 4.57
C GLU A 83 2.83 14.73 5.74
N LYS A 84 2.33 15.44 6.77
CA LYS A 84 3.12 15.87 7.94
C LYS A 84 3.84 14.72 8.63
N ASN A 85 3.23 13.53 8.67
CA ASN A 85 3.80 12.37 9.35
C ASN A 85 4.62 11.46 8.41
N ILE A 86 4.73 11.80 7.12
CA ILE A 86 5.58 11.12 6.14
C ILE A 86 6.92 11.84 6.08
N VAL A 87 7.94 11.27 6.71
CA VAL A 87 9.25 11.94 6.93
C VAL A 87 10.09 11.99 5.65
N VAL A 88 9.94 10.99 4.79
CA VAL A 88 10.56 10.89 3.46
C VAL A 88 9.48 10.45 2.50
N ASN A 89 9.32 11.14 1.36
CA ASN A 89 8.25 10.84 0.41
C ASN A 89 8.76 10.84 -1.04
N ASP A 90 9.05 9.65 -1.56
CA ASP A 90 9.52 9.44 -2.92
C ASP A 90 8.41 9.00 -3.90
N LEU A 91 7.13 9.15 -3.55
CA LEU A 91 6.01 8.72 -4.40
C LEU A 91 6.03 9.35 -5.79
N GLY A 92 6.43 10.62 -5.88
CA GLY A 92 6.55 11.32 -7.16
C GLY A 92 7.55 10.66 -8.12
N ALA A 93 8.65 10.12 -7.60
CA ALA A 93 9.64 9.41 -8.40
C ALA A 93 9.10 8.06 -8.89
N ALA A 94 8.42 7.30 -8.02
CA ALA A 94 7.77 6.04 -8.39
C ALA A 94 6.67 6.24 -9.43
N TYR A 95 5.82 7.28 -9.28
CA TYR A 95 4.79 7.63 -10.24
C TYR A 95 5.38 7.92 -11.63
N LYS A 96 6.45 8.71 -11.68
CA LYS A 96 7.13 9.06 -12.93
C LYS A 96 7.57 7.81 -13.70
N ILE A 97 8.10 6.79 -13.01
CA ILE A 97 8.49 5.52 -13.65
C ILE A 97 7.29 4.81 -14.28
N LEU A 98 6.18 4.70 -13.56
CA LEU A 98 4.98 4.04 -14.07
C LEU A 98 4.38 4.82 -15.25
N LEU A 99 4.40 6.15 -15.18
CA LEU A 99 3.95 7.03 -16.24
C LEU A 99 4.83 6.93 -17.49
N ASP A 100 6.15 6.94 -17.32
CA ASP A 100 7.13 6.76 -18.41
C ASP A 100 6.94 5.38 -19.07
N ALA A 101 6.74 4.32 -18.28
CA ALA A 101 6.43 2.99 -18.79
C ALA A 101 5.11 2.98 -19.59
N LYS A 102 4.06 3.63 -19.09
CA LYS A 102 2.78 3.80 -19.80
C LYS A 102 2.96 4.57 -21.12
N LYS A 103 3.68 5.69 -21.10
CA LYS A 103 3.96 6.54 -22.28
C LYS A 103 4.84 5.84 -23.32
N SER A 104 5.72 4.92 -22.90
CA SER A 104 6.56 4.13 -23.81
C SER A 104 5.78 3.15 -24.71
N GLY A 105 4.52 2.85 -24.37
CA GLY A 105 3.72 1.86 -25.08
C GLY A 105 4.12 0.41 -24.82
N LYS A 106 4.98 0.15 -23.81
CA LYS A 106 5.36 -1.22 -23.42
C LYS A 106 4.10 -2.04 -23.12
N LYS A 107 3.94 -3.19 -23.78
CA LYS A 107 2.72 -4.01 -23.69
C LYS A 107 2.49 -4.66 -22.33
N ASP A 108 3.57 -4.98 -21.63
CA ASP A 108 3.54 -5.55 -20.30
C ASP A 108 4.18 -4.57 -19.30
N ARG A 109 3.38 -4.13 -18.34
CA ARG A 109 3.77 -3.21 -17.26
C ARG A 109 3.31 -3.82 -15.95
N ARG A 110 4.08 -4.80 -15.48
CA ARG A 110 3.83 -5.50 -14.23
C ARG A 110 4.17 -4.63 -13.03
N VAL A 111 3.32 -4.63 -12.02
CA VAL A 111 3.64 -4.11 -10.68
C VAL A 111 3.52 -5.24 -9.66
N ASP A 112 4.47 -5.35 -8.76
CA ASP A 112 4.45 -6.35 -7.69
C ASP A 112 4.17 -5.69 -6.35
N ILE A 113 3.38 -6.34 -5.50
CA ILE A 113 3.12 -5.89 -4.13
C ILE A 113 3.49 -7.02 -3.17
N VAL A 114 4.55 -6.83 -2.40
CA VAL A 114 4.95 -7.69 -1.28
C VAL A 114 4.15 -7.29 -0.05
N LEU A 115 3.16 -8.13 0.26
CA LEU A 115 2.11 -7.82 1.23
C LEU A 115 2.61 -7.88 2.68
N ASP A 116 1.96 -7.10 3.55
CA ASP A 116 2.10 -7.14 5.01
C ASP A 116 0.88 -7.82 5.63
N ASN A 117 -0.08 -7.06 6.18
CA ASN A 117 -1.20 -7.62 6.95
C ASN A 117 -2.47 -7.92 6.15
N ALA A 118 -3.21 -8.93 6.59
CA ALA A 118 -4.54 -9.28 6.13
C ALA A 118 -5.61 -8.30 6.67
N GLY A 119 -6.85 -8.53 6.24
CA GLY A 119 -8.00 -7.73 6.68
C GLY A 119 -8.08 -6.38 5.98
N PHE A 120 -8.17 -5.29 6.74
CA PHE A 120 -8.31 -3.94 6.16
C PHE A 120 -7.09 -3.51 5.34
N GLU A 121 -5.88 -3.88 5.75
CA GLU A 121 -4.67 -3.53 4.99
C GLU A 121 -4.65 -4.23 3.62
N LEU A 122 -4.91 -5.54 3.58
CA LEU A 122 -5.09 -6.26 2.32
C LEU A 122 -6.19 -5.64 1.44
N PHE A 123 -7.30 -5.16 2.03
CA PHE A 123 -8.35 -4.48 1.26
C PHE A 123 -7.84 -3.21 0.58
N VAL A 124 -7.10 -2.35 1.28
CA VAL A 124 -6.53 -1.14 0.66
C VAL A 124 -5.40 -1.46 -0.33
N ASP A 125 -4.68 -2.56 -0.15
CA ASP A 125 -3.74 -3.07 -1.15
C ASP A 125 -4.47 -3.45 -2.46
N LEU A 126 -5.68 -4.05 -2.37
CA LEU A 126 -6.51 -4.36 -3.53
C LEU A 126 -7.14 -3.12 -4.19
N ILE A 127 -7.48 -2.10 -3.40
CA ILE A 127 -7.89 -0.79 -3.92
C ILE A 127 -6.76 -0.19 -4.77
N LEU A 128 -5.52 -0.18 -4.25
CA LEU A 128 -4.36 0.30 -4.99
C LEU A 128 -4.12 -0.55 -6.26
N ALA A 129 -4.14 -1.88 -6.15
CA ALA A 129 -3.94 -2.78 -7.30
C ALA A 129 -5.00 -2.55 -8.40
N GLY A 130 -6.28 -2.49 -8.01
CA GLY A 130 -7.39 -2.24 -8.93
C GLY A 130 -7.33 -0.85 -9.57
N TYR A 131 -6.87 0.17 -8.83
CA TYR A 131 -6.60 1.50 -9.37
C TYR A 131 -5.47 1.48 -10.40
N LEU A 132 -4.34 0.85 -10.11
CA LEU A 132 -3.19 0.77 -11.03
C LEU A 132 -3.59 0.14 -12.37
N LEU A 133 -4.44 -0.89 -12.32
CA LEU A 133 -5.01 -1.55 -13.51
C LEU A 133 -6.00 -0.63 -14.23
N SER A 134 -6.96 -0.04 -13.52
CA SER A 134 -8.01 0.81 -14.11
C SER A 134 -7.44 2.10 -14.72
N ALA A 135 -6.41 2.68 -14.12
CA ALA A 135 -5.70 3.85 -14.63
C ALA A 135 -4.71 3.51 -15.77
N GLY A 136 -4.49 2.22 -16.04
CA GLY A 136 -3.53 1.72 -17.04
C GLY A 136 -2.06 1.97 -16.70
N LEU A 137 -1.76 2.32 -15.44
CA LEU A 137 -0.40 2.45 -14.91
C LEU A 137 0.28 1.08 -14.84
N ALA A 138 -0.49 0.03 -14.58
CA ALA A 138 -0.09 -1.37 -14.70
C ALA A 138 -0.99 -2.09 -15.72
N THR A 139 -0.46 -3.12 -16.38
CA THR A 139 -1.28 -4.09 -17.13
C THR A 139 -1.59 -5.33 -16.30
N ASN A 140 -0.69 -5.65 -15.37
CA ASN A 140 -0.80 -6.77 -14.46
C ASN A 140 -0.25 -6.38 -13.09
N VAL A 141 -0.90 -6.84 -12.02
CA VAL A 141 -0.46 -6.70 -10.64
C VAL A 141 -0.29 -8.10 -10.03
N VAL A 142 0.86 -8.32 -9.40
CA VAL A 142 1.18 -9.57 -8.71
C VAL A 142 1.28 -9.31 -7.21
N LEU A 143 0.45 -10.00 -6.44
CA LEU A 143 0.43 -9.95 -5.00
C LEU A 143 1.26 -11.11 -4.42
N HIS A 144 2.16 -10.80 -3.50
CA HIS A 144 3.04 -11.77 -2.86
C HIS A 144 2.67 -11.94 -1.39
N PRO A 145 1.80 -12.91 -1.04
CA PRO A 145 1.50 -13.26 0.34
C PRO A 145 2.60 -14.15 0.93
N LYS A 146 2.54 -14.36 2.25
CA LYS A 146 3.37 -15.32 2.98
C LYS A 146 2.89 -16.75 2.70
N SER A 147 3.81 -17.72 2.81
CA SER A 147 3.51 -19.14 2.51
C SER A 147 2.97 -19.93 3.72
N ILE A 148 3.13 -19.38 4.93
CA ILE A 148 2.74 -19.98 6.21
C ILE A 148 2.32 -18.86 7.16
N PRO A 149 1.52 -19.13 8.21
CA PRO A 149 1.23 -18.13 9.25
C PRO A 149 2.51 -17.45 9.74
N TRP A 150 2.53 -16.13 9.67
CA TRP A 150 3.72 -15.31 9.86
C TRP A 150 3.32 -14.02 10.54
N PHE A 151 4.07 -13.61 11.58
CA PHE A 151 3.86 -12.34 12.30
C PHE A 151 2.40 -11.98 12.63
N VAL A 152 1.63 -12.98 13.09
CA VAL A 152 0.22 -12.88 13.52
C VAL A 152 -0.76 -12.59 12.38
N SER A 153 -0.60 -11.46 11.71
CA SER A 153 -1.58 -10.92 10.77
C SER A 153 -1.12 -10.92 9.31
N ASP A 154 0.07 -11.42 8.99
CA ASP A 154 0.55 -11.37 7.61
C ASP A 154 -0.36 -12.15 6.65
N VAL A 155 -0.56 -11.60 5.44
CA VAL A 155 -1.43 -12.17 4.42
C VAL A 155 -0.97 -13.57 4.02
N LEU A 156 -1.91 -14.52 4.04
CA LEU A 156 -1.82 -15.84 3.42
C LEU A 156 -2.71 -15.91 2.17
N PRO A 157 -2.47 -16.86 1.25
CA PRO A 157 -3.32 -17.03 0.06
C PRO A 157 -4.83 -17.15 0.38
N GLN A 158 -5.17 -17.80 1.49
CA GLN A 158 -6.56 -17.97 1.92
C GLN A 158 -7.24 -16.66 2.35
N ASP A 159 -6.48 -15.67 2.83
CA ASP A 159 -7.04 -14.39 3.29
C ASP A 159 -7.58 -13.57 2.12
N PHE A 160 -6.98 -13.70 0.93
CA PHE A 160 -7.52 -13.09 -0.28
C PHE A 160 -8.88 -13.70 -0.66
N GLY A 161 -8.99 -15.03 -0.63
CA GLY A 161 -10.26 -15.70 -0.88
C GLY A 161 -11.33 -15.33 0.15
N ALA A 162 -10.94 -15.23 1.42
CA ALA A 162 -11.84 -14.79 2.49
C ALA A 162 -12.32 -13.35 2.29
N LEU A 163 -11.44 -12.43 1.87
CA LEU A 163 -11.79 -11.05 1.57
C LEU A 163 -12.73 -10.96 0.36
N LEU A 164 -12.44 -11.63 -0.75
CA LEU A 164 -13.33 -11.64 -1.92
C LEU A 164 -14.71 -12.24 -1.59
N ASN A 165 -14.76 -13.30 -0.78
CA ASN A 165 -16.03 -13.87 -0.32
C ASN A 165 -16.83 -12.89 0.53
N ALA A 166 -16.16 -12.10 1.39
CA ALA A 166 -16.81 -11.05 2.17
C ALA A 166 -17.41 -9.95 1.26
N LEU A 167 -16.76 -9.62 0.15
CA LEU A 167 -17.28 -8.66 -0.83
C LEU A 167 -18.36 -9.24 -1.75
N ALA A 168 -18.32 -10.55 -2.02
CA ALA A 168 -19.33 -11.25 -2.81
C ALA A 168 -20.65 -11.42 -2.06
N GLN A 169 -20.58 -11.56 -0.73
CA GLN A 169 -21.74 -11.76 0.15
C GLN A 169 -21.71 -10.74 1.30
N PRO A 170 -21.71 -9.43 0.99
CA PRO A 170 -21.41 -8.39 1.98
C PRO A 170 -22.50 -8.28 3.04
N GLN A 171 -23.76 -8.46 2.64
CA GLN A 171 -24.88 -8.49 3.58
C GLN A 171 -24.69 -9.60 4.62
N GLN A 172 -24.49 -10.84 4.17
CA GLN A 172 -24.27 -11.98 5.06
C GLN A 172 -23.02 -11.80 5.92
N PHE A 173 -21.93 -11.29 5.33
CA PHE A 173 -20.71 -11.01 6.07
C PHE A 173 -21.00 -10.04 7.21
N TYR A 174 -21.53 -8.84 6.96
CA TYR A 174 -21.72 -7.84 8.01
C TYR A 174 -22.88 -8.15 8.96
N THR A 175 -23.84 -9.00 8.61
CA THR A 175 -24.92 -9.40 9.53
C THR A 175 -24.66 -10.70 10.30
N SER A 176 -23.62 -11.46 9.98
CA SER A 176 -23.24 -12.62 10.79
C SER A 176 -22.78 -12.16 12.18
N LEU A 177 -23.30 -12.79 13.25
CA LEU A 177 -22.88 -12.52 14.61
C LEU A 177 -21.38 -12.85 14.79
N SER A 178 -20.56 -11.82 15.03
CA SER A 178 -19.20 -12.02 15.48
C SER A 178 -19.18 -12.50 16.94
N ASP A 179 -18.06 -13.06 17.39
CA ASP A 179 -17.94 -13.43 18.80
C ASP A 179 -18.01 -12.18 19.70
N ASP A 180 -17.44 -11.05 19.29
CA ASP A 180 -17.57 -9.77 19.99
C ASP A 180 -19.01 -9.27 20.10
N ASP A 181 -19.82 -9.48 19.06
CA ASP A 181 -21.25 -9.12 19.07
C ASP A 181 -22.01 -9.97 20.08
N LYS A 182 -21.73 -11.28 20.15
CA LYS A 182 -22.32 -12.19 21.14
C LYS A 182 -21.96 -11.77 22.56
N HIS A 183 -20.69 -11.46 22.81
CA HIS A 183 -20.23 -11.05 24.14
C HIS A 183 -20.79 -9.68 24.56
N ALA A 184 -20.95 -8.75 23.62
CA ALA A 184 -21.45 -7.41 23.88
C ALA A 184 -22.99 -7.27 23.78
N GLY A 185 -23.71 -8.34 23.44
CA GLY A 185 -25.16 -8.31 23.22
C GLY A 185 -25.60 -7.38 22.08
N ARG A 186 -24.74 -7.17 21.08
CA ARG A 186 -25.00 -6.27 19.95
C ARG A 186 -25.65 -7.03 18.80
N SER A 187 -26.67 -6.44 18.18
CA SER A 187 -27.25 -6.92 16.93
C SER A 187 -26.58 -6.21 15.76
N PRO A 188 -26.00 -6.94 14.78
CA PRO A 188 -25.39 -6.34 13.61
C PRO A 188 -26.43 -5.55 12.80
N GLN A 189 -26.08 -4.32 12.40
CA GLN A 189 -26.95 -3.55 11.51
C GLN A 189 -26.81 -4.04 10.06
N PRO A 190 -27.92 -4.25 9.33
CA PRO A 190 -27.90 -4.51 7.90
C PRO A 190 -27.13 -3.43 7.12
N LEU A 191 -26.60 -3.79 5.94
CA LEU A 191 -26.14 -2.78 4.99
C LEU A 191 -27.34 -2.18 4.24
N ALA A 192 -27.21 -0.93 3.80
CA ALA A 192 -28.11 -0.34 2.84
C ALA A 192 -27.91 -0.98 1.45
N GLU A 193 -28.93 -0.94 0.59
CA GLU A 193 -28.85 -1.52 -0.76
C GLU A 193 -27.70 -0.92 -1.58
N LYS A 194 -27.50 0.40 -1.47
CA LYS A 194 -26.38 1.12 -2.11
C LYS A 194 -25.01 0.58 -1.66
N GLU A 195 -24.83 0.34 -0.36
CA GLU A 195 -23.58 -0.19 0.21
C GLU A 195 -23.29 -1.61 -0.30
N VAL A 196 -24.33 -2.44 -0.44
CA VAL A 196 -24.22 -3.78 -1.03
C VAL A 196 -23.81 -3.70 -2.50
N GLU A 197 -24.38 -2.77 -3.27
CA GLU A 197 -24.05 -2.56 -4.67
C GLU A 197 -22.59 -2.11 -4.85
N GLU A 198 -22.11 -1.20 -4.01
CA GLU A 198 -20.72 -0.70 -4.05
C GLU A 198 -19.71 -1.81 -3.75
N LEU A 199 -19.93 -2.62 -2.70
CA LEU A 199 -19.05 -3.75 -2.40
C LEU A 199 -19.10 -4.84 -3.49
N SER A 200 -20.28 -5.07 -4.06
CA SER A 200 -20.45 -6.01 -5.16
C SER A 200 -19.73 -5.54 -6.43
N PHE A 201 -19.70 -4.23 -6.70
CA PHE A 201 -18.92 -3.65 -7.79
C PHE A 201 -17.42 -3.97 -7.63
N LEU A 202 -16.86 -3.77 -6.44
CA LEU A 202 -15.45 -4.10 -6.16
C LEU A 202 -15.18 -5.59 -6.41
N PHE A 203 -16.03 -6.48 -5.88
CA PHE A 203 -15.92 -7.92 -6.10
C PHE A 203 -15.91 -8.29 -7.59
N GLN A 204 -16.86 -7.76 -8.37
CA GLN A 204 -16.97 -8.05 -9.80
C GLN A 204 -15.74 -7.57 -10.56
N ARG A 205 -15.27 -6.35 -10.30
CA ARG A 205 -14.09 -5.76 -10.97
C ARG A 205 -12.82 -6.55 -10.67
N TRP A 206 -12.55 -6.83 -9.41
CA TRP A 206 -11.33 -7.55 -9.02
C TRP A 206 -11.36 -9.02 -9.45
N SER A 207 -12.54 -9.65 -9.43
CA SER A 207 -12.72 -11.00 -9.99
C SER A 207 -12.51 -11.03 -11.50
N GLY A 208 -12.95 -9.98 -12.22
CA GLY A 208 -12.67 -9.80 -13.65
C GLY A 208 -11.17 -9.70 -13.91
N PHE A 209 -10.47 -8.80 -13.22
CA PHE A 209 -9.01 -8.67 -13.31
C PHE A 209 -8.29 -9.99 -13.01
N HIS A 210 -8.74 -10.73 -12.00
CA HIS A 210 -8.16 -12.04 -11.68
C HIS A 210 -8.43 -13.07 -12.78
N ALA A 211 -9.65 -13.16 -13.30
CA ALA A 211 -10.03 -14.08 -14.38
C ALA A 211 -9.27 -13.80 -15.68
N GLU A 212 -8.95 -12.54 -15.96
CA GLU A 212 -8.16 -12.10 -17.12
C GLU A 212 -6.64 -12.20 -16.90
N GLY A 213 -6.19 -12.65 -15.73
CA GLY A 213 -4.77 -12.78 -15.39
C GLY A 213 -4.06 -11.44 -15.10
N GLN A 214 -4.82 -10.35 -14.96
CA GLN A 214 -4.32 -9.03 -14.62
C GLN A 214 -4.05 -8.87 -13.12
N LEU A 215 -4.78 -9.58 -12.26
CA LEU A 215 -4.52 -9.60 -10.81
C LEU A 215 -4.18 -11.03 -10.39
N THR A 216 -2.94 -11.29 -9.98
CA THR A 216 -2.50 -12.65 -9.63
C THR A 216 -1.83 -12.71 -8.26
N ILE A 217 -1.87 -13.90 -7.65
CA ILE A 217 -1.28 -14.15 -6.33
C ILE A 217 -0.19 -15.20 -6.47
N ARG A 218 1.01 -14.88 -5.99
CA ARG A 218 2.18 -15.74 -6.11
C ARG A 218 2.90 -15.85 -4.77
N PRO A 219 2.52 -16.81 -3.89
CA PRO A 219 3.29 -17.05 -2.67
C PRO A 219 4.69 -17.55 -3.02
N ASN A 220 5.67 -17.16 -2.22
CA ASN A 220 7.03 -17.71 -2.28
C ASN A 220 7.56 -17.95 -0.87
N ARG A 221 8.29 -19.06 -0.66
CA ARG A 221 8.85 -19.41 0.65
C ARG A 221 9.89 -18.40 1.13
N PHE A 222 10.56 -17.70 0.20
CA PHE A 222 11.54 -16.67 0.51
C PHE A 222 11.00 -15.57 1.45
N TRP A 223 9.73 -15.18 1.27
CA TRP A 223 9.09 -14.14 2.10
C TRP A 223 9.00 -14.53 3.59
N THR A 224 9.00 -15.83 3.87
CA THR A 224 8.94 -16.43 5.23
C THR A 224 10.29 -16.97 5.72
N GLU A 225 11.40 -16.65 5.05
CA GLU A 225 12.72 -16.96 5.56
C GLU A 225 13.17 -15.94 6.61
N GLY A 226 14.09 -16.33 7.51
CA GLY A 226 14.57 -15.45 8.59
C GLY A 226 15.60 -14.39 8.16
N GLY A 227 16.08 -14.43 6.91
CA GLY A 227 17.11 -13.54 6.41
C GLY A 227 16.61 -12.21 5.85
N SER A 228 17.53 -11.27 5.68
CA SER A 228 17.29 -10.02 4.93
C SER A 228 17.11 -10.27 3.44
N TYR A 229 16.49 -9.30 2.75
CA TYR A 229 16.31 -9.34 1.30
C TYR A 229 17.60 -9.16 0.51
N TRP A 230 18.72 -8.83 1.17
CA TRP A 230 20.04 -8.87 0.57
C TRP A 230 20.44 -10.28 0.11
N ARG A 231 19.80 -11.31 0.68
CA ARG A 231 20.03 -12.71 0.30
C ARG A 231 19.25 -13.11 -0.94
N LEU A 232 18.26 -12.33 -1.38
CA LEU A 232 17.35 -12.66 -2.48
C LEU A 232 18.09 -13.13 -3.75
N PRO A 233 19.14 -12.44 -4.25
CA PRO A 233 19.82 -12.87 -5.47
C PRO A 233 20.49 -14.26 -5.36
N LYS A 234 20.87 -14.69 -4.15
CA LYS A 234 21.55 -15.97 -3.92
C LYS A 234 20.59 -17.09 -3.50
N THR A 235 19.64 -16.78 -2.62
CA THR A 235 18.75 -17.79 -2.04
C THR A 235 17.57 -18.13 -2.94
N ALA A 236 17.00 -17.15 -3.63
CA ALA A 236 15.88 -17.35 -4.55
C ALA A 236 16.13 -16.64 -5.88
N PRO A 237 17.16 -17.05 -6.65
CA PRO A 237 17.53 -16.38 -7.91
C PRO A 237 16.39 -16.35 -8.92
N GLY A 238 15.55 -17.40 -8.98
CA GLY A 238 14.38 -17.41 -9.87
C GLY A 238 13.36 -16.32 -9.52
N LEU A 239 13.11 -16.07 -8.23
CA LEU A 239 12.26 -14.95 -7.79
C LEU A 239 12.93 -13.61 -8.09
N TYR A 240 14.24 -13.52 -7.89
CA TYR A 240 14.99 -12.29 -8.18
C TYR A 240 14.90 -11.91 -9.66
N GLU A 241 15.14 -12.85 -10.58
CA GLU A 241 15.00 -12.60 -12.02
C GLU A 241 13.55 -12.28 -12.40
N ASP A 242 12.56 -12.96 -11.82
CA ASP A 242 11.13 -12.66 -12.05
C ASP A 242 10.75 -11.23 -11.61
N LEU A 243 11.30 -10.73 -10.50
CA LEU A 243 11.03 -9.37 -10.02
C LEU A 243 11.69 -8.29 -10.89
N LYS A 244 12.74 -8.61 -11.66
CA LYS A 244 13.33 -7.66 -12.62
C LYS A 244 12.39 -7.34 -13.78
N GLU A 245 11.44 -8.22 -14.09
CA GLU A 245 10.42 -7.95 -15.11
C GLU A 245 9.41 -6.88 -14.68
N SER A 246 9.29 -6.64 -13.36
CA SER A 246 8.40 -5.64 -12.79
C SER A 246 8.82 -4.22 -13.12
N GLU A 247 7.88 -3.33 -13.44
CA GLU A 247 8.15 -1.89 -13.50
C GLU A 247 8.37 -1.31 -12.12
N LEU A 248 7.74 -1.87 -11.09
CA LEU A 248 7.83 -1.44 -9.70
C LEU A 248 7.47 -2.57 -8.73
N VAL A 249 8.31 -2.82 -7.74
CA VAL A 249 8.03 -3.73 -6.62
C VAL A 249 7.77 -2.89 -5.37
N ILE A 250 6.52 -2.92 -4.90
CA ILE A 250 6.04 -2.24 -3.70
C ILE A 250 6.18 -3.18 -2.50
N PHE A 251 6.89 -2.75 -1.47
CA PHE A 251 7.06 -3.48 -0.22
C PHE A 251 6.25 -2.81 0.89
N LYS A 252 5.25 -3.53 1.42
CA LYS A 252 4.35 -3.01 2.46
C LYS A 252 4.88 -3.24 3.87
N GLY A 253 4.74 -2.25 4.73
CA GLY A 253 4.84 -2.42 6.17
C GLY A 253 6.27 -2.55 6.73
N ASP A 254 6.33 -2.71 8.05
CA ASP A 254 7.56 -2.58 8.83
C ASP A 254 8.51 -3.77 8.64
N LEU A 255 7.98 -5.00 8.63
CA LEU A 255 8.81 -6.19 8.49
C LEU A 255 9.53 -6.24 7.13
N ASN A 256 8.83 -5.89 6.04
CA ASN A 256 9.46 -5.82 4.73
C ASN A 256 10.56 -4.75 4.70
N TYR A 257 10.37 -3.59 5.33
CA TYR A 257 11.40 -2.55 5.42
C TYR A 257 12.62 -3.00 6.22
N ARG A 258 12.41 -3.67 7.35
CA ARG A 258 13.50 -4.26 8.15
C ARG A 258 14.27 -5.29 7.33
N LYS A 259 13.59 -6.17 6.59
CA LYS A 259 14.25 -7.13 5.69
C LYS A 259 14.98 -6.44 4.53
N LEU A 260 14.44 -5.37 3.96
CA LEU A 260 15.12 -4.56 2.93
C LEU A 260 16.43 -3.97 3.46
N THR A 261 16.40 -3.38 4.66
CA THR A 261 17.52 -2.67 5.28
C THR A 261 18.45 -3.56 6.11
N GLY A 262 18.19 -4.87 6.15
CA GLY A 262 18.96 -5.83 6.94
C GLY A 262 18.76 -5.71 8.46
N ASP A 263 17.78 -4.93 8.92
CA ASP A 263 17.47 -4.68 10.33
C ASP A 263 18.69 -4.19 11.13
N ALA A 264 19.60 -3.47 10.48
CA ALA A 264 20.87 -3.04 11.06
C ALA A 264 20.77 -1.66 11.76
N ALA A 265 21.73 -1.39 12.64
CA ALA A 265 21.87 -0.12 13.35
C ALA A 265 22.54 0.94 12.45
N TRP A 266 21.81 1.38 11.41
CA TRP A 266 22.27 2.38 10.45
C TRP A 266 22.38 3.78 11.07
N ASP A 267 23.28 4.59 10.52
CA ASP A 267 23.15 6.04 10.61
C ASP A 267 21.83 6.43 9.90
N PRO A 268 20.92 7.20 10.53
CA PRO A 268 19.63 7.57 9.94
C PRO A 268 19.72 8.31 8.61
N THR A 269 20.85 8.95 8.35
CA THR A 269 21.11 9.70 7.12
C THR A 269 21.72 8.82 6.01
N THR A 270 22.05 7.56 6.29
CA THR A 270 22.52 6.59 5.28
C THR A 270 21.52 6.55 4.13
N PRO A 271 21.93 6.71 2.85
CA PRO A 271 21.00 6.68 1.74
C PRO A 271 20.21 5.36 1.66
N PHE A 272 18.91 5.42 1.39
CA PHE A 272 18.07 4.21 1.25
C PHE A 272 18.61 3.26 0.17
N THR A 273 19.10 3.80 -0.94
CA THR A 273 19.75 3.07 -2.05
C THR A 273 20.97 2.26 -1.62
N GLU A 274 21.69 2.70 -0.58
CA GLU A 274 22.81 1.98 0.01
C GLU A 274 22.31 0.92 1.00
N ALA A 275 21.37 1.29 1.87
CA ALA A 275 20.83 0.45 2.92
C ALA A 275 20.06 -0.78 2.40
N ILE A 276 19.53 -0.77 1.17
CA ILE A 276 18.90 -1.95 0.56
C ILE A 276 19.88 -2.90 -0.13
N GLY A 277 21.18 -2.59 -0.08
CA GLY A 277 22.27 -3.49 -0.47
C GLY A 277 22.12 -4.02 -1.91
N PRO A 278 22.09 -5.34 -2.14
CA PRO A 278 21.96 -5.93 -3.48
C PRO A 278 20.69 -5.57 -4.25
N LEU A 279 19.68 -4.97 -3.61
CA LEU A 279 18.46 -4.47 -4.26
C LEU A 279 18.54 -2.98 -4.63
N GLY A 280 19.68 -2.33 -4.34
CA GLY A 280 19.96 -0.93 -4.66
C GLY A 280 20.16 -0.67 -6.16
N PRO A 281 20.87 0.42 -6.50
CA PRO A 281 21.19 0.76 -7.88
C PRO A 281 21.84 -0.41 -8.62
N LYS A 282 21.51 -0.58 -9.91
CA LYS A 282 22.00 -1.67 -10.79
C LYS A 282 21.53 -3.08 -10.42
N SER A 283 20.61 -3.25 -9.48
CA SER A 283 20.00 -4.56 -9.17
C SER A 283 19.13 -5.10 -10.31
N GLY A 284 18.59 -4.22 -11.14
CA GLY A 284 17.53 -4.53 -12.11
C GLY A 284 16.13 -4.53 -11.50
N VAL A 285 15.97 -4.25 -10.20
CA VAL A 285 14.68 -4.22 -9.50
C VAL A 285 14.40 -2.81 -9.00
N ARG A 286 13.25 -2.24 -9.37
CA ARG A 286 12.80 -0.96 -8.81
C ARG A 286 12.00 -1.21 -7.55
N VAL A 287 12.42 -0.59 -6.45
CA VAL A 287 11.86 -0.82 -5.11
C VAL A 287 11.15 0.44 -4.64
N LEU A 288 9.92 0.28 -4.17
CA LEU A 288 9.19 1.29 -3.39
C LEU A 288 8.82 0.68 -2.04
N ALA A 289 9.32 1.24 -0.94
CA ALA A 289 8.89 0.84 0.40
C ALA A 289 7.81 1.79 0.91
N LEU A 290 6.66 1.23 1.29
CA LEU A 290 5.57 1.95 1.98
C LEU A 290 5.53 1.48 3.43
N ARG A 291 6.16 2.23 4.32
CA ARG A 291 6.39 1.78 5.70
C ARG A 291 5.91 2.81 6.72
N THR A 292 4.92 2.40 7.50
CA THR A 292 4.67 2.99 8.83
C THR A 292 5.75 2.50 9.80
N CYS A 293 6.42 3.41 10.50
CA CYS A 293 7.59 3.13 11.34
C CYS A 293 7.19 2.43 12.65
N LYS A 294 7.55 1.14 12.78
CA LYS A 294 7.25 0.28 13.95
C LYS A 294 8.52 -0.43 14.50
N ALA A 295 9.72 0.06 14.16
CA ALA A 295 11.00 -0.47 14.62
C ALA A 295 12.12 0.57 14.56
N ASP A 296 13.21 0.37 15.32
CA ASP A 296 14.34 1.29 15.43
C ASP A 296 14.96 1.71 14.10
N VAL A 297 15.10 0.76 13.18
CA VAL A 297 15.81 0.98 11.92
C VAL A 297 15.13 2.07 11.10
N VAL A 298 15.89 3.05 10.65
CA VAL A 298 15.45 4.08 9.71
C VAL A 298 16.67 4.59 8.97
N VAL A 299 16.51 4.90 7.69
CA VAL A 299 17.57 5.39 6.81
C VAL A 299 17.01 6.48 5.90
N GLY A 300 17.88 7.18 5.18
CA GLY A 300 17.54 8.18 4.17
C GLY A 300 16.88 9.44 4.73
N LEU A 301 17.03 9.72 6.02
CA LEU A 301 16.49 10.95 6.62
C LEU A 301 17.35 12.16 6.25
N PRO A 302 16.73 13.35 6.09
CA PRO A 302 17.49 14.59 6.07
C PRO A 302 18.32 14.77 7.35
N LYS A 303 19.50 15.37 7.21
CA LYS A 303 20.37 15.68 8.35
C LYS A 303 19.63 16.54 9.37
N GLY A 304 19.69 16.16 10.66
CA GLY A 304 19.00 16.85 11.74
C GLY A 304 17.56 16.37 12.00
N LYS A 305 16.98 15.55 11.10
CA LYS A 305 15.57 15.15 11.22
C LYS A 305 15.34 14.12 12.31
N ASP A 306 16.26 13.16 12.51
CA ASP A 306 16.14 12.21 13.63
C ASP A 306 16.21 12.94 14.98
N GLU A 307 17.12 13.93 15.09
CA GLU A 307 17.26 14.77 16.27
C GLU A 307 15.99 15.58 16.53
N GLU A 308 15.45 16.26 15.51
CA GLU A 308 14.19 17.00 15.60
C GLU A 308 13.05 16.12 16.11
N LEU A 309 12.86 14.94 15.51
CA LEU A 309 11.79 14.02 15.86
C LEU A 309 11.94 13.45 17.27
N ARG A 310 13.18 13.20 17.74
CA ARG A 310 13.43 12.77 19.11
C ARG A 310 13.00 13.80 20.15
N GLN A 311 13.09 15.09 19.82
CA GLN A 311 12.68 16.20 20.71
C GLN A 311 11.16 16.39 20.78
N THR A 312 10.38 15.75 19.90
CA THR A 312 8.91 15.81 19.99
C THR A 312 8.37 15.04 21.19
N GLU A 313 7.12 15.33 21.59
CA GLU A 313 6.45 14.55 22.63
C GLU A 313 6.33 13.08 22.23
N GLY A 314 6.84 12.19 23.08
CA GLY A 314 6.96 10.76 22.77
C GLY A 314 8.09 10.41 21.80
N GLY A 315 8.92 11.37 21.41
CA GLY A 315 10.00 11.21 20.44
C GLY A 315 11.22 10.44 20.94
N GLY A 316 11.45 10.46 22.26
CA GLY A 316 12.48 9.66 22.94
C GLY A 316 13.74 10.41 23.40
N ALA A 317 13.76 11.74 23.32
CA ALA A 317 14.87 12.57 23.83
C ALA A 317 15.25 12.26 25.30
N ASP A 318 14.26 11.95 26.13
CA ASP A 318 14.41 11.56 27.54
C ASP A 318 15.20 10.26 27.74
N SER A 319 15.09 9.34 26.79
CA SER A 319 15.63 7.98 26.88
C SER A 319 16.87 7.73 26.02
N GLY A 320 17.19 8.64 25.10
CA GLY A 320 18.18 8.42 24.04
C GLY A 320 17.73 7.43 22.94
N CYS A 321 16.61 6.74 23.12
CA CYS A 321 16.01 5.84 22.14
C CYS A 321 15.24 6.60 21.06
N ARG A 322 15.11 5.98 19.88
CA ARG A 322 14.32 6.50 18.76
C ARG A 322 12.83 6.13 18.89
N LYS A 323 12.18 6.57 19.97
CA LYS A 323 10.79 6.17 20.25
C LYS A 323 9.80 6.55 19.14
N TRP A 324 10.05 7.66 18.44
CA TRP A 324 9.22 8.07 17.31
C TRP A 324 9.17 7.00 16.19
N ALA A 325 10.27 6.28 15.95
CA ALA A 325 10.41 5.32 14.83
C ALA A 325 9.77 3.95 15.09
N TRP A 326 9.29 3.67 16.30
CA TRP A 326 8.50 2.47 16.58
C TRP A 326 7.08 2.74 17.08
N SER A 327 6.65 4.00 17.05
CA SER A 327 5.34 4.43 17.55
C SER A 327 4.18 4.10 16.60
N GLY A 328 4.47 3.83 15.32
CA GLY A 328 3.48 3.72 14.26
C GLY A 328 2.86 5.05 13.81
N LYS A 329 3.29 6.18 14.39
CA LYS A 329 2.77 7.53 14.05
C LYS A 329 3.43 8.13 12.81
N TRP A 330 4.67 7.76 12.53
CA TRP A 330 5.47 8.29 11.44
C TRP A 330 5.62 7.25 10.34
N ALA A 331 5.86 7.71 9.12
CA ALA A 331 6.07 6.86 7.97
C ALA A 331 7.26 7.32 7.13
N VAL A 332 7.80 6.40 6.34
CA VAL A 332 8.73 6.68 5.26
C VAL A 332 8.22 6.01 3.98
N VAL A 333 8.31 6.75 2.88
CA VAL A 333 8.09 6.26 1.53
C VAL A 333 9.36 6.47 0.74
N GLN A 334 10.05 5.37 0.44
CA GLN A 334 11.40 5.43 -0.12
C GLN A 334 11.50 4.62 -1.40
N PHE A 335 12.11 5.23 -2.41
CA PHE A 335 12.24 4.65 -3.75
C PHE A 335 13.71 4.43 -4.11
N SER A 336 13.97 3.33 -4.84
CA SER A 336 15.27 3.07 -5.47
C SER A 336 15.03 2.57 -6.89
N ASP A 337 15.57 3.28 -7.89
CA ASP A 337 15.59 2.81 -9.27
C ASP A 337 16.77 1.87 -9.50
N GLY A 338 16.57 0.58 -9.25
CA GLY A 338 17.59 -0.43 -9.50
C GLY A 338 17.86 -0.69 -10.98
N LYS A 339 17.08 -0.12 -11.91
CA LYS A 339 17.26 -0.27 -13.36
C LYS A 339 18.03 0.88 -14.02
N ALA A 340 18.28 1.96 -13.27
CA ALA A 340 19.04 3.13 -13.74
C ALA A 340 20.55 2.91 -13.81
#